data_AF-A0A963TBS5-F1
#
_entry.id   AF-A0A963TBS5-F1
#
_cell.length_a   1.000
_cell.length_b   1.000
_cell.length_c   1.000
_cell.angle_alpha   90.00
_cell.angle_beta   90.00
_cell.angle_gamma   90.00
#
_symmetry.space_group_name_H-M   'P 1'
#
loop_
_entity.id
_entity.type
_entity.pdbx_description
1 polymer ?
#
loop_
_entity_poly.entity_id
_entity_poly.type
_entity_poly.pdbx_seq_one_letter_code
_entity_poly.pdbx_strand_id
1 'polypeptide(L)'
;MTLAKPRQFAVVPPDDRDVATFDTQAGAEAAALAFGEGTHVVDTLSGAYHPAVQVVEGGELGYVGFGSFDARLGDDGNLIEAARKGEPAILRAFLARGADPNATDAKGGTVLHWAVAKGNARVVGLLLAAGADPARPDAQGTTPRDLAAKRGRDALVALLDGA
;
A
#
# COMPACT_ATOMS: atom_id res chain seq x y z
N MET A 1 10.06 18.11 -20.11
CA MET A 1 8.72 17.52 -20.31
C MET A 1 8.72 16.18 -19.62
N THR A 2 8.17 16.10 -18.41
CA THR A 2 8.04 14.82 -17.69
C THR A 2 6.87 14.08 -18.31
N LEU A 3 7.11 12.95 -18.98
CA LEU A 3 6.05 12.07 -19.47
C LEU A 3 5.19 11.66 -18.27
N ALA A 4 3.90 11.99 -18.30
CA ALA A 4 2.97 11.50 -17.29
C ALA A 4 2.99 9.96 -17.32
N LYS A 5 3.12 9.32 -16.15
CA LYS A 5 3.04 7.85 -16.05
C LYS A 5 1.71 7.38 -16.67
N PRO A 6 1.72 6.34 -17.51
CA PRO A 6 0.50 5.80 -18.08
C PRO A 6 -0.41 5.23 -16.98
N ARG A 7 -1.73 5.36 -17.13
CA ARG A 7 -2.71 4.75 -16.22
C ARG A 7 -2.64 3.25 -16.33
N GLN A 8 -2.52 2.58 -15.19
CA GLN A 8 -2.47 1.12 -15.11
C GLN A 8 -3.46 0.60 -14.06
N PHE A 9 -3.89 -0.63 -14.25
CA PHE A 9 -4.78 -1.35 -13.35
C PHE A 9 -4.03 -2.57 -12.82
N ALA A 10 -3.83 -2.63 -11.50
CA ALA A 10 -3.20 -3.79 -10.87
C ALA A 10 -4.28 -4.78 -10.42
N VAL A 11 -4.19 -6.01 -10.88
CA VAL A 11 -4.99 -7.13 -10.38
C VAL A 11 -4.21 -7.80 -9.27
N VAL A 12 -4.78 -7.80 -8.08
CA VAL A 12 -4.14 -8.23 -6.84
C VAL A 12 -4.96 -9.38 -6.24
N PRO A 13 -4.52 -10.63 -6.44
CA PRO A 13 -5.16 -11.80 -5.83
C PRO A 13 -5.19 -11.73 -4.30
N PRO A 14 -6.09 -12.46 -3.62
CA PRO A 14 -6.22 -12.42 -2.16
C PRO A 14 -4.93 -12.81 -1.43
N ASP A 15 -4.16 -13.73 -2.02
CA ASP A 15 -2.87 -14.20 -1.51
C ASP A 15 -1.67 -13.32 -1.91
N ASP A 16 -1.90 -12.22 -2.64
CA ASP A 16 -0.90 -11.25 -3.08
C ASP A 16 0.16 -11.82 -4.06
N ARG A 17 -0.04 -13.04 -4.58
CA ARG A 17 0.82 -13.66 -5.59
C ARG A 17 0.37 -13.27 -6.99
N ASP A 18 1.29 -13.35 -7.96
CA ASP A 18 0.99 -13.17 -9.38
C ASP A 18 0.28 -11.85 -9.74
N VAL A 19 0.63 -10.77 -9.02
CA VAL A 19 0.09 -9.43 -9.28
C VAL A 19 0.41 -9.02 -10.71
N ALA A 20 -0.64 -8.77 -11.49
CA ALA A 20 -0.54 -8.42 -12.90
C ALA A 20 -1.00 -6.98 -13.13
N THR A 21 -0.33 -6.27 -14.04
CA THR A 21 -0.69 -4.91 -14.44
C THR A 21 -1.28 -4.89 -15.84
N PHE A 22 -2.34 -4.13 -16.03
CA PHE A 22 -3.07 -4.00 -17.30
C PHE A 22 -3.17 -2.52 -17.70
N ASP A 23 -3.15 -2.26 -18.99
CA ASP A 23 -3.36 -0.91 -19.54
C ASP A 23 -4.83 -0.54 -19.69
N THR A 24 -5.75 -1.52 -19.56
CA THR A 24 -7.19 -1.30 -19.68
C THR A 24 -7.93 -1.83 -18.46
N GLN A 25 -8.96 -1.09 -18.04
CA GLN A 25 -9.82 -1.47 -16.91
C GLN A 25 -10.52 -2.80 -17.19
N ALA A 26 -11.15 -2.92 -18.37
CA ALA A 26 -11.88 -4.13 -18.75
C ALA A 26 -10.98 -5.39 -18.75
N GLY A 27 -9.71 -5.26 -19.16
CA GLY A 27 -8.75 -6.37 -19.11
C GLY A 27 -8.43 -6.78 -17.67
N ALA A 28 -8.21 -5.81 -16.78
CA ALA A 28 -7.99 -6.07 -15.36
C ALA A 28 -9.21 -6.68 -14.67
N GLU A 29 -10.40 -6.15 -14.94
CA GLU A 29 -11.66 -6.64 -14.39
C GLU A 29 -11.93 -8.09 -14.83
N ALA A 30 -11.74 -8.40 -16.12
CA ALA A 30 -11.88 -9.76 -16.63
C ALA A 30 -10.86 -10.73 -16.00
N ALA A 31 -9.61 -10.29 -15.84
CA ALA A 31 -8.58 -11.08 -15.17
C ALA A 31 -8.91 -11.30 -13.68
N ALA A 32 -9.40 -10.27 -12.97
CA ALA A 32 -9.78 -10.39 -11.57
C ALA A 32 -10.91 -11.40 -11.38
N LEU A 33 -11.93 -11.36 -12.22
CA LEU A 33 -13.02 -12.35 -12.22
C LEU A 33 -12.50 -13.77 -12.50
N ALA A 34 -11.47 -13.92 -13.33
CA ALA A 34 -10.84 -15.21 -13.60
C ALA A 34 -10.02 -15.74 -12.41
N PHE A 35 -9.37 -14.88 -11.63
CA PHE A 35 -8.70 -15.24 -10.38
C PHE A 35 -9.69 -15.61 -9.27
N GLY A 36 -10.84 -14.93 -9.22
CA GLY A 36 -11.94 -15.25 -8.33
C GLY A 36 -11.95 -14.46 -7.02
N GLU A 37 -12.67 -14.99 -6.03
CA GLU A 37 -13.07 -14.29 -4.80
C GLU A 37 -11.90 -13.60 -4.07
N GLY A 38 -12.13 -12.36 -3.62
CA GLY A 38 -11.15 -11.55 -2.89
C GLY A 38 -10.06 -10.92 -3.75
N THR A 39 -10.09 -11.13 -5.07
CA THR A 39 -9.17 -10.47 -6.00
C THR A 39 -9.54 -9.00 -6.14
N HIS A 40 -8.58 -8.12 -5.94
CA HIS A 40 -8.77 -6.67 -6.08
C HIS A 40 -8.33 -6.19 -7.46
N VAL A 41 -9.06 -5.23 -8.03
CA VAL A 41 -8.60 -4.39 -9.13
C VAL A 41 -8.29 -3.01 -8.55
N VAL A 42 -7.04 -2.60 -8.63
CA VAL A 42 -6.57 -1.30 -8.12
C VAL A 42 -6.28 -0.41 -9.31
N ASP A 43 -7.08 0.65 -9.47
CA ASP A 43 -6.76 1.71 -10.42
C ASP A 43 -5.68 2.62 -9.83
N THR A 44 -4.52 2.60 -10.46
CA THR A 44 -3.35 3.31 -9.99
C THR A 44 -3.43 4.83 -10.20
N LEU A 45 -4.34 5.34 -11.03
CA LEU A 45 -4.47 6.79 -11.30
C LEU A 45 -5.89 7.35 -11.20
N SER A 46 -6.93 6.57 -10.86
CA SER A 46 -8.28 7.13 -10.70
C SER A 46 -8.34 8.07 -9.51
N GLY A 47 -8.79 9.30 -9.74
CA GLY A 47 -9.09 10.29 -8.72
C GLY A 47 -7.88 10.71 -7.91
N ALA A 48 -7.64 12.01 -7.75
CA ALA A 48 -6.51 12.46 -6.92
C ALA A 48 -6.59 11.97 -5.45
N TYR A 49 -7.75 11.50 -4.97
CA TYR A 49 -8.04 11.29 -3.55
C TYR A 49 -8.75 9.97 -3.21
N HIS A 50 -9.14 9.18 -4.20
CA HIS A 50 -9.83 7.90 -3.99
C HIS A 50 -9.37 6.94 -5.08
N PRO A 51 -8.27 6.20 -4.85
CA PRO A 51 -7.93 5.11 -5.75
C PRO A 51 -9.13 4.17 -5.80
N ALA A 52 -9.63 3.92 -7.01
CA ALA A 52 -10.77 3.08 -7.23
C ALA A 52 -10.28 1.66 -7.07
N VAL A 53 -10.78 1.01 -6.03
CA VAL A 53 -10.49 -0.38 -5.76
C VAL A 53 -11.80 -1.14 -5.90
N GLN A 54 -11.80 -2.14 -6.77
CA GLN A 54 -12.85 -3.13 -6.85
C GLN A 54 -12.36 -4.42 -6.22
N VAL A 55 -13.27 -5.25 -5.73
CA VAL A 55 -12.99 -6.59 -5.24
C VAL A 55 -14.00 -7.56 -5.83
N VAL A 56 -13.56 -8.78 -6.15
CA VAL A 56 -14.46 -9.86 -6.53
C VAL A 56 -15.12 -10.40 -5.28
N GLU A 57 -16.43 -10.21 -5.17
CA GLU A 57 -17.28 -10.73 -4.10
C GLU A 57 -18.51 -11.41 -4.70
N GLY A 58 -18.78 -12.65 -4.30
CA GLY A 58 -19.88 -13.44 -4.86
C GLY A 58 -19.78 -13.69 -6.37
N GLY A 59 -18.57 -13.64 -6.93
CA GLY A 59 -18.33 -13.78 -8.38
C GLY A 59 -18.58 -12.53 -9.22
N GLU A 60 -18.83 -11.37 -8.59
CA GLU A 60 -19.00 -10.08 -9.26
C GLU A 60 -18.00 -9.05 -8.73
N LEU A 61 -17.70 -8.01 -9.51
CA LEU A 61 -16.85 -6.91 -9.07
C LEU A 61 -17.66 -5.84 -8.33
N GLY A 62 -17.42 -5.71 -7.03
CA GLY A 62 -17.96 -4.65 -6.19
C GLY A 62 -16.93 -3.54 -5.94
N TYR A 63 -17.36 -2.29 -5.89
CA TYR A 63 -16.49 -1.20 -5.43
C TYR A 63 -16.33 -1.26 -3.91
N VAL A 64 -15.09 -1.29 -3.44
CA VAL A 64 -14.78 -1.21 -2.02
C VAL A 64 -14.45 0.22 -1.64
N GLY A 65 -15.36 0.84 -0.90
CA GLY A 65 -15.16 2.18 -0.34
C GLY A 65 -14.11 2.15 0.75
N PHE A 66 -12.88 2.53 0.41
CA PHE A 66 -11.88 2.90 1.41
C PHE A 66 -12.10 4.37 1.76
N GLY A 67 -12.31 4.67 3.04
CA GLY A 67 -12.77 5.99 3.52
C GLY A 67 -11.96 7.16 2.98
N SER A 68 -12.51 8.38 3.04
CA SER A 68 -11.92 9.58 2.42
C SER A 68 -10.46 9.83 2.78
N PHE A 69 -9.59 9.82 1.78
CA PHE A 69 -8.21 10.29 1.88
C PHE A 69 -8.19 11.81 1.64
N ASP A 70 -7.41 12.55 2.42
CA ASP A 70 -7.46 14.00 2.43
C ASP A 70 -6.58 14.58 1.32
N ALA A 71 -7.19 15.38 0.44
CA ALA A 71 -6.53 16.09 -0.63
C ALA A 71 -5.35 16.95 -0.16
N ARG A 72 -5.41 17.46 1.06
CA ARG A 72 -4.39 18.33 1.64
C ARG A 72 -3.10 17.59 2.02
N LEU A 73 -3.16 16.26 2.15
CA LEU A 73 -2.02 15.45 2.55
C LEU A 73 -1.10 15.05 1.38
N GLY A 74 -1.60 15.14 0.14
CA GLY A 74 -0.89 14.63 -1.04
C GLY A 74 -0.71 13.10 -1.01
N ASP A 75 0.01 12.56 -1.99
CA ASP A 75 0.21 11.11 -2.12
C ASP A 75 1.04 10.54 -0.96
N ASP A 76 2.07 11.24 -0.50
CA ASP A 76 2.93 10.84 0.62
C ASP A 76 2.17 10.79 1.95
N GLY A 77 1.41 11.83 2.27
CA GLY A 77 0.63 11.87 3.51
C GLY A 77 -0.52 10.85 3.49
N ASN A 78 -1.13 10.61 2.33
CA ASN A 78 -2.15 9.58 2.18
C ASN A 78 -1.56 8.15 2.20
N LEU A 79 -0.32 7.96 1.74
CA LEU A 79 0.42 6.72 1.91
C LEU A 79 0.64 6.40 3.41
N ILE A 80 1.02 7.42 4.20
CA ILE A 80 1.13 7.27 5.67
C ILE A 80 -0.21 6.88 6.29
N GLU A 81 -1.31 7.50 5.87
CA GLU A 81 -2.64 7.18 6.40
C GLU A 81 -3.10 5.76 6.01
N ALA A 82 -2.82 5.32 4.78
CA ALA A 82 -3.06 3.95 4.34
C ALA A 82 -2.28 2.93 5.18
N ALA A 83 -1.03 3.25 5.56
CA ALA A 83 -0.23 2.42 6.44
C ALA A 83 -0.80 2.35 7.88
N ARG A 84 -1.32 3.47 8.41
CA ARG A 84 -1.99 3.51 9.72
C ARG A 84 -3.27 2.70 9.76
N LYS A 85 -4.06 2.76 8.69
CA LYS A 85 -5.28 1.96 8.54
C LYS A 85 -4.95 0.48 8.27
N GLY A 86 -3.80 0.22 7.65
CA GLY A 86 -3.33 -1.12 7.32
C GLY A 86 -3.95 -1.66 6.04
N GLU A 87 -4.13 -0.81 5.03
CA GLU A 87 -4.87 -1.09 3.79
C GLU A 87 -3.90 -1.35 2.61
N PRO A 88 -3.61 -2.62 2.24
CA PRO A 88 -2.57 -2.93 1.25
C PRO A 88 -2.91 -2.47 -0.17
N ALA A 89 -4.17 -2.62 -0.59
CA ALA A 89 -4.61 -2.22 -1.94
C ALA A 89 -4.46 -0.70 -2.16
N ILE A 90 -4.85 0.09 -1.16
CA ILE A 90 -4.69 1.55 -1.17
C ILE A 90 -3.22 1.95 -1.13
N LEU A 91 -2.43 1.30 -0.27
CA LEU A 91 -1.00 1.53 -0.21
C LEU A 91 -0.34 1.32 -1.58
N ARG A 92 -0.68 0.23 -2.29
CA ARG A 92 -0.21 -0.02 -3.65
C ARG A 92 -0.59 1.11 -4.62
N ALA A 93 -1.81 1.62 -4.52
CA ALA A 93 -2.26 2.70 -5.39
C ALA A 93 -1.42 3.98 -5.22
N PHE A 94 -1.17 4.41 -3.97
CA PHE A 94 -0.32 5.57 -3.71
C PHE A 94 1.14 5.35 -4.12
N LEU A 95 1.70 4.16 -3.88
CA LEU A 95 3.05 3.81 -4.35
C LEU A 95 3.15 3.84 -5.89
N ALA A 96 2.14 3.34 -6.60
CA ALA A 96 2.12 3.35 -8.06
C ALA A 96 2.12 4.80 -8.63
N ARG A 97 1.45 5.72 -7.93
CA ARG A 97 1.43 7.16 -8.24
C ARG A 97 2.76 7.86 -7.96
N GLY A 98 3.68 7.18 -7.28
CA GLY A 98 5.01 7.69 -6.96
C GLY A 98 5.09 8.34 -5.59
N ALA A 99 4.18 8.02 -4.66
CA ALA A 99 4.36 8.36 -3.25
C ALA A 99 5.72 7.82 -2.76
N ASP A 100 6.42 8.61 -1.97
CA ASP A 100 7.71 8.22 -1.40
C ASP A 100 7.49 7.14 -0.32
N PRO A 101 7.99 5.89 -0.50
CA PRO A 101 7.91 4.85 0.53
C PRO A 101 8.66 5.23 1.82
N ASN A 102 9.53 6.24 1.76
CA ASN A 102 10.27 6.81 2.89
C ASN A 102 9.66 8.11 3.44
N ALA A 103 8.45 8.48 3.00
CA ALA A 103 7.76 9.67 3.50
C ALA A 103 7.65 9.66 5.03
N THR A 104 7.76 10.84 5.63
CA THR A 104 7.70 11.03 7.08
C THR A 104 6.61 12.02 7.46
N ASP A 105 5.96 11.79 8.60
CA ASP A 105 5.09 12.79 9.20
C ASP A 105 5.87 13.86 9.99
N ALA A 106 5.15 14.79 10.61
CA ALA A 106 5.73 15.89 11.40
C ALA A 106 6.55 15.42 12.63
N LYS A 107 6.44 14.16 13.05
CA LYS A 107 7.23 13.57 14.14
C LYS A 107 8.43 12.77 13.60
N GLY A 108 8.69 12.83 12.30
CA GLY A 108 9.73 12.03 11.65
C GLY A 108 9.37 10.56 11.50
N GLY A 109 8.14 10.14 11.85
CA GLY A 109 7.71 8.76 11.72
C GLY A 109 7.54 8.41 10.23
N THR A 110 8.36 7.49 9.73
CA THR A 110 8.25 7.01 8.34
C THR A 110 6.97 6.19 8.13
N VAL A 111 6.55 6.03 6.87
CA VAL A 111 5.44 5.11 6.51
C VAL A 111 5.63 3.72 7.15
N LEU A 112 6.88 3.23 7.17
CA LEU A 112 7.23 1.93 7.73
C LEU A 112 7.03 1.87 9.26
N HIS A 113 7.28 2.95 10.01
CA HIS A 113 6.93 3.00 11.44
C HIS A 113 5.45 2.79 11.66
N TRP A 114 4.60 3.42 10.84
CA TRP A 114 3.15 3.34 10.98
C TRP A 114 2.62 1.95 10.59
N ALA A 115 3.17 1.35 9.54
CA ALA A 115 2.87 -0.04 9.17
C ALA A 115 3.26 -1.03 10.29
N VAL A 116 4.46 -0.87 10.84
CA VAL A 116 4.93 -1.67 11.98
C VAL A 116 4.10 -1.41 13.22
N ALA A 117 3.67 -0.18 13.49
CA ALA A 117 2.79 0.18 14.60
C ALA A 117 1.39 -0.44 14.44
N LYS A 118 0.88 -0.55 13.22
CA LYS A 118 -0.38 -1.23 12.93
C LYS A 118 -0.26 -2.74 13.08
N GLY A 119 0.89 -3.31 12.74
CA GLY A 119 1.19 -4.73 12.92
C GLY A 119 0.89 -5.57 11.68
N ASN A 120 0.69 -4.89 10.55
CA ASN A 120 0.30 -5.54 9.32
C ASN A 120 1.55 -5.92 8.52
N ALA A 121 1.96 -7.18 8.62
CA ALA A 121 3.13 -7.73 7.91
C ALA A 121 3.03 -7.57 6.38
N ARG A 122 1.81 -7.60 5.82
CA ARG A 122 1.58 -7.40 4.39
C ARG A 122 1.96 -5.97 3.98
N VAL A 123 1.49 -4.97 4.71
CA VAL A 123 1.85 -3.56 4.47
C VAL A 123 3.35 -3.33 4.65
N VAL A 124 3.96 -3.92 5.67
CA VAL A 124 5.42 -3.84 5.89
C VAL A 124 6.17 -4.41 4.69
N GLY A 125 5.82 -5.62 4.24
CA GLY A 125 6.44 -6.25 3.07
C GLY A 125 6.30 -5.42 1.79
N LEU A 126 5.13 -4.81 1.56
CA LEU A 126 4.91 -3.94 0.40
C LEU A 126 5.81 -2.70 0.41
N LEU A 127 5.97 -2.07 1.57
CA LEU A 127 6.83 -0.90 1.71
C LEU A 127 8.30 -1.25 1.50
N LEU A 128 8.75 -2.37 2.06
CA LEU A 128 10.11 -2.86 1.86
C LEU A 128 10.38 -3.18 0.38
N ALA A 129 9.44 -3.88 -0.29
CA ALA A 129 9.53 -4.15 -1.73
C ALA A 129 9.52 -2.86 -2.58
N ALA A 130 8.89 -1.79 -2.09
CA ALA A 130 8.92 -0.47 -2.73
C ALA A 130 10.19 0.34 -2.43
N GLY A 131 11.11 -0.16 -1.58
CA GLY A 131 12.36 0.51 -1.23
C GLY A 131 12.28 1.41 0.01
N ALA A 132 11.34 1.15 0.93
CA ALA A 132 11.36 1.77 2.25
C ALA A 132 12.60 1.33 3.03
N ASP A 133 13.30 2.27 3.65
CA ASP A 133 14.48 2.05 4.47
C ASP A 133 14.10 1.58 5.89
N PRO A 134 14.39 0.32 6.25
CA PRO A 134 14.09 -0.22 7.58
C PRO A 134 15.01 0.32 8.70
N ALA A 135 16.13 0.97 8.34
CA ALA A 135 17.10 1.50 9.29
C ALA A 135 16.84 2.97 9.67
N ARG A 136 15.95 3.68 8.94
CA ARG A 136 15.68 5.10 9.18
C ARG A 136 14.94 5.31 10.51
N PRO A 137 15.53 6.06 11.47
CA PRO A 137 14.87 6.31 12.76
C PRO A 137 13.85 7.45 12.67
N ASP A 138 12.87 7.44 13.58
CA ASP A 138 12.00 8.58 13.85
C ASP A 138 12.73 9.71 14.62
N ALA A 139 12.03 10.81 14.93
CA ALA A 139 12.62 11.94 15.66
C ALA A 139 13.01 11.62 17.11
N GLN A 140 12.63 10.44 17.64
CA GLN A 140 13.04 9.95 18.95
C GLN A 140 14.21 8.96 18.84
N GLY A 141 14.76 8.74 17.63
CA GLY A 141 15.83 7.78 17.41
C GLY A 141 15.36 6.32 17.42
N THR A 142 14.05 6.06 17.38
CA THR A 142 13.51 4.69 17.33
C THR A 142 13.42 4.27 15.87
N THR A 143 13.96 3.10 15.51
CA THR A 143 13.78 2.51 14.17
C THR A 143 12.47 1.72 14.07
N PRO A 144 11.97 1.42 12.85
CA PRO A 144 10.84 0.51 12.67
C PRO A 144 11.06 -0.84 13.38
N ARG A 145 12.29 -1.38 13.31
CA ARG A 145 12.66 -2.62 14.00
C ARG A 145 12.57 -2.49 15.53
N ASP A 146 13.11 -1.40 16.09
CA ASP A 146 13.01 -1.15 17.53
C ASP A 146 11.56 -1.04 17.99
N LEU A 147 10.71 -0.40 17.18
CA LEU A 147 9.28 -0.30 17.44
C LEU A 147 8.59 -1.66 17.42
N ALA A 148 8.94 -2.54 16.48
CA ALA A 148 8.43 -3.91 16.42
C ALA A 148 8.81 -4.70 17.69
N ALA A 149 10.08 -4.62 18.10
CA ALA A 149 10.59 -5.28 19.30
C ALA A 149 9.92 -4.74 20.58
N LYS A 150 9.81 -3.41 20.74
CA LYS A 150 9.10 -2.76 21.86
C LYS A 150 7.64 -3.19 21.98
N ARG A 151 7.00 -3.58 20.85
CA ARG A 151 5.61 -4.05 20.81
C ARG A 151 5.45 -5.57 20.84
N GLY A 152 6.54 -6.34 20.99
CA GLY A 152 6.52 -7.81 21.02
C GLY A 152 6.07 -8.44 19.71
N ARG A 153 6.45 -7.85 18.57
CA ARG A 153 6.03 -8.29 17.22
C ARG A 153 7.14 -9.06 16.52
N ASP A 154 7.47 -10.23 17.04
CA ASP A 154 8.62 -11.04 16.63
C ASP A 154 8.63 -11.35 15.13
N ALA A 155 7.45 -11.63 14.54
CA ALA A 155 7.32 -11.85 13.10
C ALA A 155 7.72 -10.62 12.27
N LEU A 156 7.45 -9.41 12.77
CA LEU A 156 7.87 -8.17 12.09
C LEU A 156 9.34 -7.86 12.34
N VAL A 157 9.88 -8.20 13.50
CA VAL A 157 11.33 -8.12 13.75
C VAL A 157 12.07 -9.01 12.74
N ALA A 158 11.65 -10.26 12.60
CA ALA A 158 12.24 -11.19 11.63
C ALA A 158 12.11 -10.68 10.18
N LEU A 159 10.96 -10.11 9.82
CA LEU A 159 10.74 -9.52 8.49
C LEU A 159 11.66 -8.33 8.23
N LEU A 160 11.87 -7.45 9.22
CA LEU A 160 12.72 -6.27 9.11
C LEU A 160 14.21 -6.62 9.17
N ASP A 161 14.59 -7.69 9.88
CA ASP A 161 15.98 -8.18 9.95
C ASP A 161 16.44 -8.84 8.63
N GLY A 162 15.50 -9.30 7.81
CA GLY A 162 15.76 -9.90 6.50
C GLY A 162 15.66 -8.93 5.31
N ALA A 163 15.40 -7.64 5.57
CA ALA A 163 15.13 -6.62 4.55
C ALA A 163 16.37 -5.82 4.13
#